data_AF-A0A5N3PJ22-F1
#
_entry.id   AF-A0A5N3PJ22-F1
#
_cell.length_a   1.000
_cell.length_b   1.000
_cell.length_c   1.000
_cell.angle_alpha   90.00
_cell.angle_beta   90.00
_cell.angle_gamma   90.00
#
_symmetry.space_group_name_H-M   'P 1'
#
loop_
_entity.id
_entity.type
_entity.pdbx_description
1 polymer ?
#
loop_
_entity_poly.entity_id
_entity_poly.type
_entity_poly.pdbx_seq_one_letter_code
_entity_poly.pdbx_strand_id
1 'polypeptide(L)' 'MNRSVALRAFLIFTTITAFAAITGILSQAAIAEATFLIGASLAAIMLFLATAARRPEAVPVRVRARR' A
#
# COMPACT_ATOMS: atom_id res chain seq x y z
N MET A 1 5.02 9.97 7.94
CA MET A 1 4.31 9.61 6.69
C MET A 1 2.81 9.78 6.91
N ASN A 2 2.15 10.69 6.18
CA ASN A 2 0.73 10.98 6.42
C ASN A 2 -0.17 9.88 5.82
N ARG A 3 -1.24 9.51 6.53
CA ARG A 3 -2.24 8.52 6.06
C ARG A 3 -2.77 8.82 4.66
N SER A 4 -2.94 10.11 4.33
CA SER A 4 -3.35 10.56 2.99
C SER A 4 -2.38 10.12 1.90
N VAL A 5 -1.06 10.18 2.14
CA VAL A 5 -0.03 9.77 1.17
C VAL A 5 -0.06 8.26 0.98
N ALA A 6 -0.21 7.49 2.07
CA ALA A 6 -0.32 6.04 1.99
C ALA A 6 -1.57 5.59 1.21
N LEU A 7 -2.71 6.24 1.42
CA LEU A 7 -3.95 5.94 0.71
C LEU A 7 -3.85 6.25 -0.78
N ARG A 8 -3.26 7.40 -1.14
CA ARG A 8 -3.04 7.78 -2.56
C ARG A 8 -2.09 6.82 -3.25
N ALA A 9 -0.98 6.47 -2.60
CA ALA A 9 -0.03 5.51 -3.13
C ALA A 9 -0.68 4.13 -3.32
N PHE A 10 -1.48 3.68 -2.34
CA PHE A 10 -2.23 2.44 -2.44
C PHE A 10 -3.18 2.45 -3.64
N LEU A 11 -4.02 3.49 -3.79
CA LEU A 11 -4.95 3.60 -4.91
C LEU A 11 -4.25 3.57 -6.27
N ILE A 12 -3.15 4.31 -6.43
CA ILE A 12 -2.35 4.32 -7.66
C ILE A 12 -1.75 2.94 -7.93
N PHE A 13 -1.24 2.28 -6.88
CA PHE A 13 -0.65 0.96 -7.02
C PHE A 13 -1.70 -0.09 -7.41
N THR A 14 -2.88 -0.05 -6.79
CA THR A 14 -3.99 -0.95 -7.11
C THR A 14 -4.48 -0.77 -8.54
N THR A 15 -4.61 0.47 -9.04
CA THR A 15 -5.04 0.71 -10.43
C THR A 15 -3.99 0.22 -11.42
N ILE A 16 -2.71 0.51 -11.21
CA ILE A 16 -1.63 0.00 -12.08
C ILE A 16 -1.59 -1.53 -12.07
N THR A 17 -1.74 -2.15 -10.90
CA THR A 17 -1.76 -3.61 -10.75
C THR A 17 -2.97 -4.23 -11.48
N ALA A 18 -4.15 -3.62 -11.39
CA ALA A 18 -5.33 -4.08 -12.11
C ALA A 18 -5.17 -3.98 -13.63
N PHE A 19 -4.59 -2.89 -14.13
CA PHE A 19 -4.28 -2.75 -15.56
C PHE A 19 -3.26 -3.79 -16.04
N ALA A 20 -2.19 -4.02 -15.27
CA ALA A 20 -1.20 -5.06 -15.56
C ALA A 20 -1.83 -6.45 -15.56
N ALA A 21 -2.74 -6.74 -14.63
CA ALA A 21 -3.48 -7.99 -14.56
C ALA A 21 -4.34 -8.23 -15.81
N ILE A 22 -5.16 -7.26 -16.19
CA ILE A 22 -6.05 -7.36 -17.37
C ILE A 22 -5.21 -7.54 -18.63
N THR A 23 -4.14 -6.76 -18.78
CA THR A 23 -3.23 -6.85 -19.91
C THR A 23 -2.53 -8.21 -19.94
N GLY A 24 -2.16 -8.75 -18.78
CA GLY A 24 -1.51 -10.04 -18.68
C GLY A 24 -2.42 -11.22 -19.02
N ILE A 25 -3.68 -11.15 -18.59
CA ILE A 25 -4.70 -12.14 -18.98
C ILE A 25 -4.94 -12.13 -20.49
N LEU A 26 -4.94 -10.95 -21.13
CA LEU A 26 -5.13 -10.84 -22.58
C LEU A 26 -3.91 -11.27 -23.39
N SER A 27 -2.70 -11.09 -22.88
CA SER A 27 -1.49 -11.22 -23.70
C SER A 27 -1.00 -12.67 -23.88
N GLN A 28 -1.49 -13.65 -23.10
CA GLN A 28 -1.01 -15.05 -23.07
C GLN A 28 0.54 -15.20 -23.03
N ALA A 29 1.25 -14.14 -22.62
CA ALA A 29 2.70 -14.10 -22.60
C ALA A 29 3.17 -14.45 -21.19
N ALA A 30 4.10 -15.39 -21.05
CA ALA A 30 4.70 -15.77 -19.76
C ALA A 30 5.28 -14.57 -18.97
N ILE A 31 5.67 -13.51 -19.67
CA ILE A 31 6.15 -12.24 -19.09
C ILE A 31 5.05 -11.52 -18.30
N ALA A 32 3.80 -11.66 -18.76
CA ALA A 32 2.64 -11.02 -18.17
C ALA A 32 2.22 -11.72 -16.86
N GLU A 33 2.34 -13.05 -16.79
CA GLU A 33 2.14 -13.80 -15.55
C GLU A 33 3.19 -13.41 -14.49
N ALA A 34 4.45 -13.28 -14.88
CA ALA A 34 5.52 -12.88 -13.96
C ALA A 34 5.31 -11.46 -13.41
N THR A 35 4.95 -10.50 -14.27
CA THR A 35 4.66 -9.12 -13.84
C THR A 35 3.40 -9.03 -12.98
N PHE A 36 2.37 -9.82 -13.27
CA PHE A 36 1.19 -9.93 -12.42
C PHE A 36 1.53 -10.51 -11.05
N LEU A 37 2.32 -11.59 -10.97
CA LEU A 37 2.74 -12.21 -9.71
C LEU A 37 3.54 -11.24 -8.83
N ILE A 38 4.47 -10.49 -9.44
CA ILE A 38 5.27 -9.47 -8.76
C ILE A 38 4.37 -8.33 -8.26
N GLY A 39 3.48 -7.81 -9.12
CA GLY A 39 2.56 -6.73 -8.76
C GLY A 39 1.60 -7.13 -7.63
N ALA A 40 1.00 -8.32 -7.73
CA ALA A 40 0.12 -8.86 -6.70
C ALA A 40 0.84 -9.09 -5.37
N SER A 41 2.07 -9.62 -5.40
CA SER A 41 2.89 -9.81 -4.20
C SER A 41 3.22 -8.48 -3.52
N LEU A 42 3.58 -7.46 -4.31
CA LEU A 42 3.90 -6.14 -3.78
C LEU A 42 2.66 -5.44 -3.21
N ALA A 43 1.50 -5.60 -3.86
CA ALA A 43 0.21 -5.12 -3.34
C ALA A 43 -0.15 -5.79 -2.01
N ALA A 44 0.06 -7.10 -1.87
CA ALA A 44 -0.18 -7.84 -0.63
C ALA A 44 0.72 -7.34 0.50
N ILE A 45 2.01 -7.08 0.23
CA ILE A 45 2.95 -6.52 1.21
C ILE A 45 2.51 -5.12 1.64
N MET A 46 2.14 -4.25 0.70
CA MET A 46 1.64 -2.91 0.99
C MET A 46 0.36 -2.95 1.85
N LEU A 47 -0.56 -3.85 1.55
CA LEU A 47 -1.79 -4.04 2.32
C LEU A 47 -1.50 -4.57 3.74
N PHE A 48 -0.56 -5.51 3.86
CA PHE A 48 -0.11 -6.01 5.16
C PHE A 48 0.52 -4.90 6.00
N LEU A 49 1.42 -4.09 5.42
CA LEU A 49 2.01 -2.94 6.12
C LEU A 49 0.96 -1.91 6.52
N ALA A 50 -0.03 -1.66 5.67
CA ALA A 50 -1.12 -0.73 5.97
C ALA A 50 -1.98 -1.21 7.17
N THR A 51 -2.20 -2.52 7.29
CA THR A 51 -2.97 -3.11 8.40
C THR A 51 -2.13 -3.28 9.67
N ALA A 52 -0.83 -3.56 9.55
CA ALA A 52 0.10 -3.71 10.67
C ALA A 52 0.58 -2.38 11.26
N ALA A 53 0.43 -1.26 10.54
CA ALA A 53 0.86 0.05 11.00
C ALA A 53 0.08 0.49 12.25
N ARG A 54 0.76 0.56 13.40
CA ARG A 54 0.21 1.13 14.65
C ARG A 54 -0.14 2.59 14.44
N ARG A 55 -1.32 3.00 14.94
CA ARG A 55 -1.73 4.41 14.91
C ARG A 55 -0.75 5.23 15.76
N PRO A 56 -0.40 6.45 15.34
CA PRO A 56 0.35 7.37 16.19
C PRO A 56 -0.42 7.54 17.50
N GLU A 57 0.14 7.05 18.59
CA GLU A 57 -0.43 7.19 19.92
C GLU A 57 -0.09 8.60 20.41
N ALA A 58 -1.11 9.38 20.78
CA ALA A 58 -0.91 10.70 21.32
C ALA A 58 -0.22 10.55 22.68
N VAL A 59 1.06 10.89 22.74
CA VAL A 59 1.82 10.86 23.99
C VAL A 59 1.21 11.90 24.94
N PRO A 60 0.70 11.50 26.11
CA PRO A 60 0.15 12.45 27.07
C PRO A 60 1.30 13.29 27.65
N VAL A 61 1.52 14.48 27.08
CA VAL A 61 2.46 15.45 27.63
C VAL A 61 1.85 16.02 28.90
N ARG A 62 2.36 15.58 30.06
CA ARG A 62 2.03 16.20 31.35
C ARG A 62 2.66 17.60 31.39
N VAL A 63 1.88 18.61 31.04
CA VAL A 63 2.29 20.02 31.18
C VAL A 63 2.34 20.34 32.67
N ARG A 64 3.55 20.39 33.24
CA ARG A 64 3.75 20.86 34.61
C ARG A 64 3.56 22.38 34.61
N ALA A 65 2.34 22.82 34.85
CA ALA A 65 2.05 24.24 35.07
C ALA A 65 2.88 24.72 36.27
N ARG A 66 3.98 25.44 36.02
CA ARG A 66 4.60 26.31 37.03
C ARG A 66 3.73 27.55 37.10
N ARG A 67 3.03 27.71 38.22
CA ARG A 67 2.50 29.00 38.63
C ARG A 67 3.57 29.73 39.44
#